data_AF-A0A9D7HZE4-F1
#
_entry.id   AF-A0A9D7HZE4-F1
#
_cell.length_a   1.000
_cell.length_b   1.000
_cell.length_c   1.000
_cell.angle_alpha   90.00
_cell.angle_beta   90.00
_cell.angle_gamma   90.00
#
_symmetry.space_group_name_H-M   'P 1'
#
loop_
_entity.id
_entity.type
_entity.pdbx_description
1 polymer ?
#
loop_
_entity_poly.entity_id
_entity_poly.type
_entity_poly.pdbx_seq_one_letter_code
_entity_poly.pdbx_strand_id
1 'polypeptide(L)'
;MRKNFALAIVTAICIFFAACSSKETASSIAQKWCDLNGKVFKAEEGPAKETAKAARKDFEKKMEEKYKDDKLFMDEVGKEVEKCEDASEGRK
;
A
#
# COMPACT_ATOMS: atom_id res chain seq x y z
N MET A 1 -3.35 42.95 -29.61
CA MET A 1 -2.75 41.89 -30.45
C MET A 1 -2.12 40.85 -29.54
N ARG A 2 -2.33 39.56 -29.86
CA ARG A 2 -1.68 38.32 -29.35
C ARG A 2 -1.93 38.00 -27.85
N LYS A 3 -2.94 37.18 -27.51
CA LYS A 3 -3.13 35.72 -27.64
C LYS A 3 -2.57 34.93 -26.43
N ASN A 4 -3.52 34.50 -25.59
CA ASN A 4 -3.74 33.19 -24.96
C ASN A 4 -2.56 32.48 -24.28
N PHE A 5 -2.74 32.07 -23.02
CA PHE A 5 -2.66 30.66 -22.62
C PHE A 5 -3.47 30.39 -21.33
N ALA A 6 -4.44 29.47 -21.47
CA ALA A 6 -4.99 28.51 -20.48
C ALA A 6 -5.39 29.04 -19.09
N LEU A 7 -6.66 29.05 -18.63
CA LEU A 7 -7.70 28.01 -18.66
C LEU A 7 -7.15 26.58 -18.46
N ALA A 8 -7.10 26.12 -17.21
CA ALA A 8 -7.42 24.73 -16.86
C ALA A 8 -7.41 24.57 -15.32
N ILE A 9 -8.58 24.48 -14.71
CA ILE A 9 -9.22 23.23 -14.25
C ILE A 9 -9.03 23.05 -12.74
N VAL A 10 -10.12 23.36 -12.05
CA VAL A 10 -10.52 22.85 -10.74
C VAL A 10 -10.21 21.36 -10.69
N THR A 11 -9.17 20.98 -9.96
CA THR A 11 -9.01 19.59 -9.54
C THR A 11 -9.41 19.53 -8.08
N ALA A 12 -10.74 19.58 -7.88
CA ALA A 12 -11.33 18.98 -6.69
C ALA A 12 -10.90 17.52 -6.72
N ILE A 13 -9.86 17.21 -5.95
CA ILE A 13 -9.44 15.85 -5.68
C ILE A 13 -10.54 15.25 -4.80
N CYS A 14 -11.63 14.86 -5.46
CA CYS A 14 -12.48 13.78 -4.99
C CYS A 14 -11.59 12.55 -4.94
N ILE A 15 -10.89 12.34 -3.82
CA ILE A 15 -10.39 11.00 -3.50
C ILE A 15 -11.65 10.20 -3.28
N PHE A 16 -12.05 9.54 -4.37
CA PHE A 16 -12.93 8.41 -4.38
C PHE A 16 -12.46 7.45 -3.29
N PHE A 17 -13.02 7.57 -2.09
CA PHE A 17 -13.38 6.39 -1.31
C PHE A 17 -14.59 5.75 -2.02
N ALA A 18 -14.38 5.35 -3.28
CA ALA A 18 -15.08 4.19 -3.78
C ALA A 18 -14.55 3.06 -2.89
N ALA A 19 -15.30 2.76 -1.83
CA ALA A 19 -15.35 1.42 -1.29
C ALA A 19 -15.84 0.50 -2.42
N CYS A 20 -14.98 0.26 -3.41
CA CYS A 20 -15.10 -0.87 -4.29
C CYS A 20 -14.95 -2.07 -3.37
N SER A 21 -16.07 -2.71 -3.10
CA SER A 21 -16.22 -4.04 -2.50
C SER A 21 -15.65 -5.13 -3.43
N SER A 22 -14.47 -4.89 -4.00
CA SER A 22 -13.63 -5.93 -4.58
C SER A 22 -13.12 -6.78 -3.43
N LYS A 23 -13.45 -8.08 -3.47
CA LYS A 23 -12.87 -9.08 -2.58
C LYS A 23 -11.35 -8.91 -2.57
N GLU A 24 -10.76 -8.70 -1.40
CA GLU A 24 -9.30 -8.63 -1.26
C GLU A 24 -8.69 -9.93 -1.81
N THR A 25 -7.80 -9.79 -2.79
CA THR A 25 -7.03 -10.89 -3.37
C THR A 25 -5.64 -10.93 -2.74
N ALA A 26 -4.95 -12.07 -2.84
CA ALA A 26 -3.58 -12.23 -2.36
C ALA A 26 -2.65 -11.12 -2.90
N SER A 27 -2.73 -10.84 -4.21
CA SER A 27 -1.96 -9.78 -4.87
C SER A 27 -2.29 -8.38 -4.33
N SER A 28 -3.56 -8.06 -4.08
CA SER A 28 -3.94 -6.76 -3.53
C SER A 28 -3.45 -6.54 -2.09
N ILE A 29 -3.46 -7.60 -1.28
CA ILE A 29 -2.95 -7.59 0.09
C ILE A 29 -1.42 -7.44 0.08
N ALA A 30 -0.74 -8.21 -0.76
CA ALA A 30 0.71 -8.13 -0.94
C ALA A 30 1.16 -6.74 -1.41
N GLN A 31 0.49 -6.18 -2.42
CA GLN A 31 0.79 -4.83 -2.89
C GLN A 31 0.62 -3.80 -1.76
N LYS A 32 -0.45 -3.92 -0.96
CA LYS A 32 -0.68 -3.03 0.17
C LYS A 32 0.42 -3.17 1.23
N TRP A 33 0.86 -4.39 1.52
CA TRP A 33 1.97 -4.65 2.43
C TRP A 33 3.27 -4.02 1.90
N CYS A 34 3.62 -4.26 0.63
CA CYS A 34 4.82 -3.71 0.00
C CYS A 34 4.83 -2.17 0.00
N ASP A 35 3.68 -1.52 -0.23
CA ASP A 35 3.56 -0.06 -0.14
C ASP A 35 3.86 0.44 1.29
N LEU A 36 3.37 -0.26 2.32
CA LEU A 36 3.65 0.07 3.72
C LEU A 36 5.10 -0.22 4.09
N ASN A 37 5.64 -1.35 3.65
CA ASN A 37 7.03 -1.72 3.88
C ASN A 37 7.98 -0.70 3.26
N GLY A 38 7.71 -0.25 2.03
CA GLY A 38 8.48 0.79 1.38
C GLY A 38 8.45 2.13 2.12
N LYS A 39 7.32 2.48 2.75
CA LYS A 39 7.26 3.66 3.63
C LYS A 39 8.14 3.50 4.87
N VAL A 40 8.20 2.30 5.45
CA VAL A 40 9.08 2.01 6.59
C VAL A 40 10.55 2.11 6.21
N PHE A 41 10.93 1.50 5.08
CA PHE A 41 12.33 1.46 4.63
C PHE A 41 12.85 2.82 4.16
N LYS A 42 12.00 3.62 3.52
CA LYS A 42 12.38 4.93 2.97
C LYS A 42 12.26 6.07 3.98
N ALA A 43 11.60 5.84 5.12
CA ALA A 43 11.49 6.84 6.17
C ALA A 43 12.83 7.01 6.92
N GLU A 44 13.22 8.27 7.15
CA GLU A 44 14.30 8.61 8.06
C GLU A 44 13.98 8.15 9.49
N GLU A 45 15.02 7.83 10.26
CA GLU A 45 14.86 7.43 11.67
C GLU A 45 14.09 8.49 12.47
N GLY A 46 13.23 8.04 13.40
CA GLY A 46 12.41 8.91 14.25
C GLY A 46 10.91 8.74 14.07
N PRO A 47 10.09 9.73 14.48
CA PRO A 47 8.64 9.58 14.61
C PRO A 47 7.92 9.15 13.32
N ALA A 48 8.42 9.57 12.15
CA ALA A 48 7.86 9.19 10.86
C ALA A 48 8.02 7.69 10.59
N LYS A 49 9.21 7.14 10.84
CA LYS A 49 9.48 5.70 10.69
C LYS A 49 8.70 4.86 11.69
N GLU A 50 8.54 5.32 12.93
CA GLU A 50 7.71 4.63 13.92
C GLU A 50 6.23 4.63 13.53
N THR A 51 5.72 5.74 12.97
CA THR A 51 4.35 5.80 12.43
C THR A 51 4.16 4.84 11.25
N ALA A 52 5.13 4.78 10.34
CA ALA A 52 5.10 3.83 9.23
C ALA A 52 5.13 2.37 9.70
N LYS A 53 5.97 2.06 10.72
CA LYS A 53 6.04 0.72 11.33
C LYS A 53 4.70 0.34 11.98
N ALA A 54 4.09 1.27 12.71
CA ALA A 54 2.79 1.04 13.32
C ALA A 54 1.71 0.75 12.27
N ALA A 55 1.66 1.54 11.19
CA ALA A 55 0.71 1.32 10.10
C ALA A 55 0.89 -0.04 9.42
N ARG A 56 2.14 -0.49 9.19
CA ARG A 56 2.43 -1.81 8.63
C ARG A 56 2.00 -2.93 9.60
N LYS A 57 2.37 -2.84 10.87
CA LYS A 57 2.00 -3.82 11.91
C LYS A 57 0.48 -3.93 12.10
N ASP A 58 -0.23 -2.81 12.10
CA ASP A 58 -1.69 -2.81 12.19
C ASP A 58 -2.34 -3.50 10.98
N PHE A 59 -1.75 -3.33 9.79
CA PHE A 59 -2.20 -4.04 8.59
C PHE A 59 -1.91 -5.54 8.69
N GLU A 60 -0.69 -5.94 9.06
CA GLU A 60 -0.30 -7.35 9.27
C GLU A 60 -1.25 -8.03 10.26
N LYS A 61 -1.51 -7.39 11.41
CA LYS A 61 -2.45 -7.91 12.41
C LYS A 61 -3.87 -8.08 11.87
N LYS A 62 -4.38 -7.11 11.11
CA LYS A 62 -5.72 -7.21 10.49
C LYS A 62 -5.81 -8.34 9.49
N MET A 63 -4.78 -8.55 8.68
CA MET A 63 -4.74 -9.64 7.72
C MET A 63 -4.63 -10.99 8.44
N GLU A 64 -3.80 -11.09 9.47
CA GLU A 64 -3.71 -12.28 10.32
C GLU A 64 -5.05 -12.59 10.99
N GLU A 65 -5.68 -11.63 11.65
CA GLU A 65 -6.99 -11.84 12.30
C GLU A 65 -8.07 -12.32 11.32
N LYS A 66 -8.02 -11.84 10.08
CA LYS A 66 -9.01 -12.16 9.03
C LYS A 66 -8.75 -13.48 8.33
N TYR A 67 -7.49 -13.86 8.14
CA TYR A 67 -7.08 -14.95 7.24
C TYR A 67 -6.22 -16.04 7.90
N LYS A 68 -5.92 -15.97 9.21
CA LYS A 68 -5.09 -16.96 9.93
C LYS A 68 -5.54 -18.41 9.76
N ASP A 69 -6.83 -18.63 9.58
CA ASP A 69 -7.41 -19.97 9.41
C ASP A 69 -7.41 -20.41 7.93
N ASP A 70 -7.17 -19.50 6.99
CA ASP A 70 -7.01 -19.76 5.55
C ASP A 70 -5.52 -19.78 5.18
N LYS A 71 -4.86 -20.86 5.58
CA LYS A 71 -3.41 -21.04 5.37
C LYS A 71 -3.02 -21.01 3.90
N LEU A 72 -3.86 -21.52 3.01
CA LEU A 72 -3.58 -21.52 1.57
C LEU A 72 -3.58 -20.09 1.02
N PHE A 73 -4.57 -19.29 1.41
CA PHE A 73 -4.61 -17.88 1.03
C PHE A 73 -3.45 -17.08 1.60
N MET A 74 -3.05 -17.32 2.86
CA MET A 74 -1.90 -16.64 3.46
C MET A 74 -0.56 -17.03 2.80
N ASP A 75 -0.42 -18.28 2.35
CA ASP A 75 0.72 -18.72 1.54
C ASP A 75 0.75 -18.03 0.17
N GLU A 76 -0.41 -17.87 -0.48
CA GLU A 76 -0.53 -17.08 -1.72
C GLU A 76 -0.16 -15.61 -1.50
N VAL A 77 -0.60 -15.00 -0.39
CA VAL A 77 -0.21 -13.63 -0.03
C VAL A 77 1.31 -13.54 0.12
N GLY A 78 1.95 -14.48 0.82
CA GLY A 78 3.40 -14.53 0.99
C GLY A 78 4.15 -14.58 -0.34
N LYS A 79 3.73 -15.48 -1.24
CA LYS A 79 4.29 -15.59 -2.61
C LYS A 79 4.13 -14.31 -3.42
N GLU A 80 3.02 -13.60 -3.26
CA GLU A 80 2.83 -12.30 -3.92
C GLU A 80 3.70 -11.20 -3.28
N VAL A 81 3.93 -11.24 -1.96
CA VAL A 81 4.84 -10.32 -1.27
C VAL A 81 6.29 -10.49 -1.75
N GLU A 82 6.78 -11.72 -1.87
CA GLU A 82 8.14 -12.02 -2.36
C GLU A 82 8.43 -11.35 -3.71
N LYS A 83 7.42 -11.18 -4.56
CA LYS A 83 7.57 -10.51 -5.87
C LYS A 83 7.81 -9.00 -5.76
N CYS A 84 7.43 -8.36 -4.66
CA CYS A 84 7.54 -6.90 -4.48
C CYS A 84 8.39 -6.48 -3.28
N GLU A 85 8.77 -7.41 -2.40
CA GLU A 85 9.57 -7.16 -1.20
C GLU A 85 10.84 -6.39 -1.53
N ASP A 86 11.70 -6.93 -2.39
CA ASP A 86 12.99 -6.33 -2.71
C ASP A 86 12.83 -4.88 -3.22
N ALA A 87 11.91 -4.67 -4.15
CA ALA A 87 11.60 -3.36 -4.68
C ALA A 87 11.04 -2.41 -3.61
N SER A 88 10.25 -2.91 -2.66
CA SER A 88 9.75 -2.13 -1.52
C SER A 88 10.89 -1.64 -0.63
N GLU A 89 11.92 -2.47 -0.43
CA GLU A 89 13.09 -2.18 0.41
C GLU A 89 14.20 -1.43 -0.34
N GLY A 90 14.02 -1.18 -1.64
CA GLY A 90 15.01 -0.54 -2.48
C GLY A 90 16.17 -1.44 -2.90
N ARG A 91 16.02 -2.76 -2.73
CA ARG A 91 16.92 -3.79 -3.25
C ARG A 91 16.62 -4.02 -4.74
N LYS A 92 17.66 -4.34 -5.52
CA LYS A 92 17.58 -4.66 -6.96
C LYS A 92 18.21 -6.02 -7.21
#